data_AF-A0A845YRD6-F1
#
_entry.id   AF-A0A845YRD6-F1
#
_cell.length_a   1.000
_cell.length_b   1.000
_cell.length_c   1.000
_cell.angle_alpha   90.00
_cell.angle_beta   90.00
_cell.angle_gamma   90.00
#
_symmetry.space_group_name_H-M   'P 1'
#
loop_
_entity.id
_entity.type
_entity.pdbx_description
1 polymer ?
#
loop_
_entity_poly.entity_id
_entity_poly.type
_entity_poly.pdbx_seq_one_letter_code
_entity_poly.pdbx_strand_id
1 'polypeptide(L)'
;LEPTRSYQVEGTISAQYVTYKLVVRDPEGINNAVVGLGGTYHGSQATGRSPGDQYVQQQGAVIFQLILNDRDLQAGVPARSHLVLPKRYGEPTKYKNWYIWRIENVWLCARPWGDKVSLQPLSRKYKDYQAMVAEGRKTAWVTDVARVADVGDFESLKQALDKTLIDDSEWESQGRLSYLSLAGDRIVMTYQQNGAIGDAVVNGEKRILKNWPVLESPYTKQELYSGLLEVDDPKLGKWQLRGKLMGPEWE
;
A
#
# COMPACT_ATOMS: atom_id res chain seq x y z
N LEU A 1 2.40 19.92 -9.23
CA LEU A 1 1.32 18.94 -9.00
C LEU A 1 1.17 18.18 -10.31
N GLU A 2 1.46 16.88 -10.32
CA GLU A 2 1.33 16.06 -11.53
C GLU A 2 -0.08 16.15 -12.10
N PRO A 3 -0.25 16.11 -13.44
CA PRO A 3 -1.56 16.22 -14.06
C PRO A 3 -2.51 15.11 -13.58
N THR A 4 -3.76 15.51 -13.44
CA THR A 4 -4.95 14.67 -13.26
C THR A 4 -4.93 13.49 -14.23
N ARG A 5 -4.98 12.26 -13.71
CA ARG A 5 -5.20 10.99 -14.44
C ARG A 5 -4.52 10.96 -15.82
N SER A 6 -3.25 10.56 -15.86
CA SER A 6 -2.51 10.41 -17.13
C SER A 6 -2.87 9.10 -17.82
N TYR A 7 -3.12 9.17 -19.13
CA TYR A 7 -3.42 8.02 -19.98
C TYR A 7 -2.36 7.75 -21.05
N GLN A 8 -1.16 8.34 -20.93
CA GLN A 8 -0.12 8.19 -21.95
C GLN A 8 0.43 6.76 -21.99
N VAL A 9 0.28 6.13 -23.15
CA VAL A 9 0.71 4.78 -23.49
C VAL A 9 1.93 4.90 -24.39
N GLU A 10 3.11 4.55 -23.87
CA GLU A 10 4.24 3.95 -24.60
C GLU A 10 5.45 3.83 -23.65
N GLY A 11 5.82 2.60 -23.30
CA GLY A 11 6.99 2.30 -22.45
C GLY A 11 6.81 1.04 -21.60
N THR A 12 7.87 0.24 -21.48
CA THR A 12 7.91 -0.97 -20.65
C THR A 12 7.90 -0.60 -19.17
N ILE A 13 6.70 -0.46 -18.62
CA ILE A 13 6.48 -0.14 -17.21
C ILE A 13 6.81 -1.39 -16.37
N SER A 14 7.98 -1.34 -15.72
CA SER A 14 8.60 -2.38 -14.88
C SER A 14 7.75 -2.79 -13.66
N ALA A 15 8.18 -3.77 -12.86
CA ALA A 15 7.61 -4.06 -11.53
C ALA A 15 7.79 -2.90 -10.50
N GLN A 16 8.25 -1.73 -10.96
CA GLN A 16 8.46 -0.53 -10.15
C GLN A 16 7.16 0.22 -9.78
N TYR A 17 6.01 -0.07 -10.40
CA TYR A 17 4.85 0.83 -10.43
C TYR A 17 3.58 0.38 -9.66
N VAL A 18 3.65 -0.58 -8.71
CA VAL A 18 2.52 -0.78 -7.79
C VAL A 18 2.45 0.38 -6.78
N THR A 19 1.24 0.85 -6.50
CA THR A 19 0.97 2.06 -5.71
C THR A 19 1.49 1.97 -4.27
N TYR A 20 1.45 0.79 -3.67
CA TYR A 20 2.04 0.50 -2.36
C TYR A 20 2.94 -0.74 -2.43
N LYS A 21 4.03 -0.70 -1.65
CA LYS A 21 4.97 -1.81 -1.49
C LYS A 21 5.32 -2.01 -0.02
N LEU A 22 5.23 -3.25 0.42
CA LEU A 22 5.78 -3.73 1.68
C LEU A 22 6.92 -4.70 1.37
N VAL A 23 8.07 -4.45 1.97
CA VAL A 23 9.21 -5.38 1.92
C VAL A 23 9.42 -5.92 3.32
N VAL A 24 9.23 -7.23 3.47
CA VAL A 24 9.55 -7.95 4.70
C VAL A 24 10.89 -8.64 4.48
N ARG A 25 11.87 -8.28 5.31
CA ARG A 25 13.18 -8.91 5.22
C ARG A 25 13.10 -10.32 5.76
N ASP A 26 13.61 -11.29 5.01
CA ASP A 26 13.89 -12.58 5.59
C ASP A 26 15.11 -12.47 6.53
N PRO A 27 15.28 -13.39 7.50
CA PRO A 27 16.36 -13.31 8.48
C PRO A 27 17.78 -13.31 7.88
N GLU A 28 17.96 -13.89 6.70
CA GLU A 28 19.24 -14.00 6.00
C GLU A 28 19.44 -12.88 4.95
N GLY A 29 18.39 -12.12 4.65
CA GLY A 29 18.33 -11.07 3.64
C GLY A 29 18.43 -11.54 2.19
N ILE A 30 18.30 -12.86 1.93
CA ILE A 30 18.57 -13.49 0.63
C ILE A 30 17.33 -13.47 -0.28
N ASN A 31 16.15 -13.61 0.31
CA ASN A 31 14.88 -13.83 -0.37
C ASN A 31 13.75 -13.03 0.27
N ASN A 32 13.91 -11.70 0.36
CA ASN A 32 12.92 -10.82 0.98
C ASN A 32 11.52 -10.99 0.37
N ALA A 33 10.49 -10.95 1.21
CA ALA A 33 9.12 -10.93 0.73
C ALA A 33 8.78 -9.54 0.21
N VAL A 34 8.37 -9.46 -1.06
CA VAL A 34 7.83 -8.22 -1.64
C VAL A 34 6.34 -8.37 -1.84
N VAL A 35 5.57 -7.58 -1.10
CA VAL A 35 4.12 -7.48 -1.22
C VAL A 35 3.79 -6.17 -1.92
N GLY A 36 2.94 -6.23 -2.95
CA GLY A 36 2.52 -5.07 -3.72
C GLY A 36 1.00 -4.90 -3.69
N LEU A 37 0.53 -3.66 -3.60
CA LEU A 37 -0.89 -3.33 -3.73
C LEU A 37 -1.10 -2.24 -4.78
N GLY A 38 -2.02 -2.48 -5.70
CA GLY A 38 -2.37 -1.49 -6.72
C GLY A 38 -3.49 -1.95 -7.65
N GLY A 39 -4.02 -0.99 -8.42
CA GLY A 39 -4.85 -1.26 -9.57
C GLY A 39 -4.06 -1.90 -10.72
N THR A 40 -4.69 -2.07 -11.87
CA THR A 40 -4.00 -2.48 -13.09
C THR A 40 -4.16 -1.41 -14.15
N TYR A 41 -3.07 -1.04 -14.80
CA TYR A 41 -3.10 -0.15 -15.96
C TYR A 41 -1.98 -0.52 -16.93
N HIS A 42 -2.35 -0.74 -18.18
CA HIS A 42 -1.53 -1.30 -19.27
C HIS A 42 -0.99 -2.72 -19.03
N GLY A 43 -1.53 -3.69 -19.79
CA GLY A 43 -1.16 -5.11 -19.70
C GLY A 43 -2.17 -5.95 -18.91
N SER A 44 -2.02 -7.28 -18.99
CA SER A 44 -3.04 -8.20 -18.47
C SER A 44 -3.08 -8.31 -16.94
N GLN A 45 -2.11 -7.77 -16.18
CA GLN A 45 -2.00 -8.00 -14.72
C GLN A 45 -1.08 -6.98 -14.03
N ALA A 46 -1.40 -6.56 -12.78
CA ALA A 46 -0.59 -5.95 -11.70
C ALA A 46 0.69 -5.13 -12.00
N THR A 47 0.89 -4.64 -13.22
CA THR A 47 2.09 -3.92 -13.66
C THR A 47 1.71 -2.48 -14.01
N GLY A 48 1.32 -1.70 -12.99
CA GLY A 48 1.07 -0.27 -13.19
C GLY A 48 0.16 0.36 -12.14
N ARG A 49 0.36 1.66 -11.91
CA ARG A 49 -0.57 2.51 -11.16
C ARG A 49 -1.78 2.78 -12.05
N SER A 50 -2.97 2.44 -11.58
CA SER A 50 -4.20 2.87 -12.27
C SER A 50 -4.42 4.37 -12.09
N PRO A 51 -4.98 5.08 -13.09
CA PRO A 51 -5.39 6.48 -12.92
C PRO A 51 -6.35 6.68 -11.73
N GLY A 52 -7.05 5.62 -11.32
CA GLY A 52 -7.94 5.65 -10.17
C GLY A 52 -7.28 5.37 -8.81
N ASP A 53 -6.00 4.99 -8.76
CA ASP A 53 -5.32 4.59 -7.52
C ASP A 53 -5.02 5.78 -6.59
N GLN A 54 -5.48 5.68 -5.34
CA GLN A 54 -5.13 6.60 -4.25
C GLN A 54 -4.90 5.80 -2.97
N TYR A 55 -4.00 6.27 -2.11
CA TYR A 55 -3.78 5.66 -0.80
C TYR A 55 -3.33 6.64 0.27
N VAL A 56 -3.57 6.25 1.51
CA VAL A 56 -2.96 6.84 2.71
C VAL A 56 -2.30 5.76 3.53
N GLN A 57 -1.15 6.10 4.11
CA GLN A 57 -0.40 5.23 5.00
C GLN A 57 -0.05 5.99 6.28
N GLN A 58 -0.13 5.27 7.41
CA GLN A 58 0.45 5.65 8.67
C GLN A 58 1.06 4.39 9.29
N GLN A 59 2.38 4.41 9.52
CA GLN A 59 3.14 3.24 9.98
C GLN A 59 2.88 2.00 9.09
N GLY A 60 2.49 0.86 9.70
CA GLY A 60 2.14 -0.38 9.00
C GLY A 60 0.74 -0.40 8.37
N ALA A 61 -0.10 0.60 8.67
CA ALA A 61 -1.49 0.64 8.23
C ALA A 61 -1.67 1.48 6.97
N VAL A 62 -2.43 0.96 6.01
CA VAL A 62 -2.72 1.57 4.71
C VAL A 62 -4.21 1.48 4.42
N ILE A 63 -4.79 2.60 3.97
CA ILE A 63 -6.05 2.61 3.23
C ILE A 63 -5.72 2.86 1.77
N PHE A 64 -6.11 1.95 0.89
CA PHE A 64 -5.99 2.10 -0.56
C PHE A 64 -7.38 2.06 -1.18
N GLN A 65 -7.61 2.90 -2.18
CA GLN A 65 -8.85 2.93 -2.95
C GLN A 65 -8.55 3.04 -4.45
N LEU A 66 -9.28 2.27 -5.24
CA LEU A 66 -9.36 2.37 -6.69
C LEU A 66 -10.82 2.63 -7.05
N ILE A 67 -11.11 3.84 -7.55
CA ILE A 67 -12.45 4.21 -8.00
C ILE A 67 -12.37 4.69 -9.44
N LEU A 68 -13.00 3.91 -10.33
CA LEU A 68 -13.01 4.19 -11.77
C LEU A 68 -14.21 5.05 -12.18
N ASN A 69 -13.94 6.03 -13.03
CA ASN A 69 -14.95 6.82 -13.73
C ASN A 69 -15.20 6.26 -15.14
N ASP A 70 -16.20 6.79 -15.83
CA ASP A 70 -16.58 6.27 -17.16
C ASP A 70 -15.46 6.46 -18.19
N ARG A 71 -14.64 7.51 -18.04
CA ARG A 71 -13.48 7.75 -18.91
C ARG A 71 -12.41 6.68 -18.75
N ASP A 72 -12.12 6.24 -17.52
CA ASP A 72 -11.17 5.14 -17.32
C ASP A 72 -11.68 3.84 -17.95
N LEU A 73 -12.97 3.54 -17.76
CA LEU A 73 -13.58 2.33 -18.31
C LEU A 73 -13.55 2.35 -19.84
N GLN A 74 -13.85 3.50 -20.46
CA GLN A 74 -13.73 3.71 -21.90
C GLN A 74 -12.29 3.61 -22.41
N ALA A 75 -11.31 4.00 -21.59
CA ALA A 75 -9.88 3.82 -21.87
C ALA A 75 -9.38 2.38 -21.63
N GLY A 76 -10.28 1.45 -21.26
CA GLY A 76 -9.95 0.04 -21.06
C GLY A 76 -9.25 -0.28 -19.74
N VAL A 77 -9.35 0.60 -18.74
CA VAL A 77 -8.78 0.33 -17.41
C VAL A 77 -9.54 -0.82 -16.73
N PRO A 78 -8.88 -1.92 -16.35
CA PRO A 78 -9.53 -3.03 -15.67
C PRO A 78 -10.11 -2.61 -14.31
N ALA A 79 -11.37 -2.94 -14.06
CA ALA A 79 -12.09 -2.72 -12.80
C ALA A 79 -11.68 -3.73 -11.73
N ARG A 80 -10.40 -3.71 -11.33
CA ARG A 80 -9.84 -4.61 -10.31
C ARG A 80 -8.56 -4.08 -9.70
N SER A 81 -8.33 -4.44 -8.44
CA SER A 81 -7.10 -4.18 -7.70
C SER A 81 -6.54 -5.48 -7.11
N HIS A 82 -5.23 -5.52 -6.90
CA HIS A 82 -4.50 -6.74 -6.56
C HIS A 82 -3.60 -6.49 -5.35
N LEU A 83 -3.72 -7.32 -4.32
CA LEU A 83 -2.71 -7.51 -3.31
C LEU A 83 -1.84 -8.71 -3.72
N VAL A 84 -0.67 -8.44 -4.27
CA VAL A 84 0.28 -9.42 -4.82
C VAL A 84 1.30 -9.79 -3.75
N LEU A 85 1.55 -11.09 -3.56
CA LEU A 85 2.52 -11.60 -2.60
C LEU A 85 3.14 -12.93 -3.06
N PRO A 86 4.29 -13.34 -2.51
CA PRO A 86 4.91 -14.62 -2.85
C PRO A 86 4.00 -15.81 -2.52
N LYS A 87 3.92 -16.77 -3.45
CA LYS A 87 3.09 -17.98 -3.34
C LYS A 87 3.52 -18.90 -2.20
N ARG A 88 4.79 -18.84 -1.79
CA ARG A 88 5.35 -19.66 -0.70
C ARG A 88 4.67 -19.43 0.66
N TYR A 89 3.97 -18.31 0.85
CA TYR A 89 3.20 -18.06 2.09
C TYR A 89 1.78 -18.65 2.07
N GLY A 90 1.39 -19.35 1.00
CA GLY A 90 0.14 -20.10 0.92
C GLY A 90 -1.11 -19.23 0.96
N GLU A 91 -2.24 -19.87 1.28
CA GLU A 91 -3.53 -19.20 1.40
C GLU A 91 -3.64 -18.44 2.74
N PRO A 92 -4.33 -17.30 2.78
CA PRO A 92 -4.55 -16.58 4.02
C PRO A 92 -5.45 -17.36 4.98
N THR A 93 -5.17 -17.23 6.26
CA THR A 93 -6.15 -17.57 7.29
C THR A 93 -7.19 -16.46 7.39
N LYS A 94 -8.47 -16.82 7.50
CA LYS A 94 -9.56 -15.84 7.63
C LYS A 94 -9.92 -15.59 9.08
N TYR A 95 -10.18 -14.32 9.40
CA TYR A 95 -10.83 -13.92 10.63
C TYR A 95 -11.82 -12.78 10.36
N LYS A 96 -13.12 -13.04 10.53
CA LYS A 96 -14.18 -12.11 10.07
C LYS A 96 -13.93 -11.74 8.60
N ASN A 97 -13.80 -10.45 8.30
CA ASN A 97 -13.53 -9.91 6.96
C ASN A 97 -12.03 -9.71 6.67
N TRP A 98 -11.15 -10.20 7.55
CA TRP A 98 -9.69 -10.13 7.38
C TRP A 98 -9.14 -11.40 6.74
N TYR A 99 -8.22 -11.20 5.81
CA TYR A 99 -7.34 -12.20 5.22
C TYR A 99 -5.94 -11.98 5.79
N ILE A 100 -5.40 -13.01 6.44
CA ILE A 100 -4.20 -12.87 7.27
C ILE A 100 -3.13 -13.85 6.80
N TRP A 101 -1.94 -13.32 6.54
CA TRP A 101 -0.73 -14.11 6.26
C TRP A 101 0.28 -13.92 7.37
N ARG A 102 0.97 -15.01 7.72
CA ARG A 102 2.24 -14.94 8.44
C ARG A 102 3.36 -14.86 7.41
N ILE A 103 4.08 -13.74 7.39
CA ILE A 103 5.20 -13.51 6.47
C ILE A 103 6.42 -13.26 7.32
N GLU A 104 7.33 -14.23 7.37
CA GLU A 104 8.52 -14.19 8.21
C GLU A 104 8.18 -13.83 9.68
N ASN A 105 8.64 -12.66 10.15
CA ASN A 105 8.44 -12.14 11.49
C ASN A 105 7.26 -11.14 11.61
N VAL A 106 6.38 -11.05 10.61
CA VAL A 106 5.20 -10.18 10.64
C VAL A 106 3.90 -10.91 10.33
N TRP A 107 2.81 -10.36 10.86
CA TRP A 107 1.45 -10.61 10.44
C TRP A 107 1.04 -9.55 9.41
N LEU A 108 0.68 -9.96 8.20
CA LEU A 108 0.04 -9.10 7.21
C LEU A 108 -1.47 -9.35 7.26
N CYS A 109 -2.23 -8.34 7.66
CA CYS A 109 -3.69 -8.37 7.68
C CYS A 109 -4.23 -7.53 6.52
N ALA A 110 -5.14 -8.07 5.73
CA ALA A 110 -5.79 -7.34 4.64
C ALA A 110 -7.31 -7.52 4.68
N ARG A 111 -8.05 -6.42 4.56
CA ARG A 111 -9.49 -6.41 4.39
C ARG A 111 -9.84 -5.73 3.06
N PRO A 112 -10.33 -6.48 2.06
CA PRO A 112 -10.74 -5.94 0.77
C PRO A 112 -12.21 -5.53 0.72
N TRP A 113 -12.51 -4.61 -0.19
CA TRP A 113 -13.84 -4.28 -0.70
C TRP A 113 -13.86 -4.40 -2.22
N GLY A 114 -14.94 -4.96 -2.74
CA GLY A 114 -15.23 -5.12 -4.15
C GLY A 114 -16.44 -6.04 -4.34
N ASP A 115 -16.99 -6.07 -5.56
CA ASP A 115 -18.11 -6.93 -5.93
C ASP A 115 -17.76 -8.42 -5.78
N LYS A 116 -16.48 -8.75 -6.00
CA LYS A 116 -15.93 -10.09 -5.82
C LYS A 116 -14.50 -10.02 -5.29
N VAL A 117 -14.19 -10.90 -4.34
CA VAL A 117 -12.85 -11.06 -3.78
C VAL A 117 -12.41 -12.51 -3.93
N SER A 118 -11.23 -12.74 -4.51
CA SER A 118 -10.70 -14.09 -4.69
C SER A 118 -9.18 -14.14 -4.75
N LEU A 119 -8.61 -15.24 -4.25
CA LEU A 119 -7.19 -15.53 -4.41
C LEU A 119 -6.98 -16.22 -5.76
N GLN A 120 -6.03 -15.72 -6.54
CA GLN A 120 -5.73 -16.22 -7.88
C GLN A 120 -4.22 -16.34 -8.08
N PRO A 121 -3.72 -17.32 -8.85
CA PRO A 121 -2.34 -17.31 -9.30
C PRO A 121 -2.11 -16.06 -10.15
N LEU A 122 -0.93 -15.43 -10.06
CA LEU A 122 -0.66 -14.20 -10.81
C LEU A 122 -0.59 -14.52 -12.32
N SER A 123 0.47 -15.13 -12.83
CA SER A 123 0.51 -15.64 -14.22
C SER A 123 1.51 -16.75 -14.43
N ARG A 124 1.50 -17.32 -15.65
CA ARG A 124 2.56 -18.20 -16.15
C ARG A 124 3.95 -17.56 -16.12
N LYS A 125 4.07 -16.23 -16.20
CA LYS A 125 5.36 -15.53 -16.12
C LYS A 125 5.83 -15.35 -14.67
N TYR A 126 4.92 -15.06 -13.75
CA TYR A 126 5.20 -14.85 -12.34
C TYR A 126 4.64 -16.00 -11.48
N LYS A 127 5.15 -17.21 -11.71
CA LYS A 127 4.62 -18.45 -11.10
C LYS A 127 4.81 -18.51 -9.58
N ASP A 128 5.80 -17.79 -9.07
CA ASP A 128 6.14 -17.75 -7.65
C ASP A 128 5.30 -16.71 -6.88
N TYR A 129 4.35 -16.06 -7.55
CA TYR A 129 3.47 -15.05 -6.97
C TYR A 129 2.00 -15.42 -7.13
N GLN A 130 1.21 -14.92 -6.19
CA GLN A 130 -0.24 -14.99 -6.17
C GLN A 130 -0.81 -13.60 -5.88
N ALA A 131 -2.09 -13.40 -6.18
CA ALA A 131 -2.79 -12.16 -5.91
C ALA A 131 -4.13 -12.43 -5.23
N MET A 132 -4.41 -11.73 -4.13
CA MET A 132 -5.79 -11.51 -3.72
C MET A 132 -6.34 -10.39 -4.59
N VAL A 133 -7.41 -10.67 -5.33
CA VAL A 133 -8.00 -9.76 -6.31
C VAL A 133 -9.35 -9.29 -5.80
N ALA A 134 -9.55 -7.97 -5.76
CA ALA A 134 -10.85 -7.36 -5.60
C ALA A 134 -11.29 -6.85 -6.98
N GLU A 135 -12.48 -7.27 -7.43
CA GLU A 135 -13.09 -6.87 -8.69
C GLU A 135 -14.24 -5.90 -8.41
N GLY A 136 -14.41 -4.90 -9.26
CA GLY A 136 -15.49 -3.92 -9.18
C GLY A 136 -15.07 -2.53 -9.63
N ARG A 137 -16.06 -1.69 -9.99
CA ARG A 137 -15.81 -0.29 -10.39
C ARG A 137 -15.21 0.54 -9.24
N LYS A 138 -15.56 0.18 -8.00
CA LYS A 138 -14.97 0.68 -6.77
C LYS A 138 -14.38 -0.50 -6.03
N THR A 139 -13.11 -0.40 -5.68
CA THR A 139 -12.46 -1.36 -4.79
C THR A 139 -11.67 -0.61 -3.74
N ALA A 140 -11.53 -1.18 -2.57
CA ALA A 140 -10.74 -0.61 -1.50
C ALA A 140 -10.05 -1.71 -0.71
N TRP A 141 -9.02 -1.31 0.02
CA TRP A 141 -8.25 -2.20 0.88
C TRP A 141 -7.85 -1.45 2.13
N VAL A 142 -7.99 -2.13 3.27
CA VAL A 142 -7.24 -1.80 4.47
C VAL A 142 -6.19 -2.89 4.62
N THR A 143 -4.91 -2.51 4.68
CA THR A 143 -3.85 -3.43 5.09
C THR A 143 -3.21 -2.93 6.37
N ASP A 144 -2.85 -3.85 7.26
CA ASP A 144 -2.14 -3.53 8.49
C ASP A 144 -1.09 -4.59 8.79
N VAL A 145 0.00 -4.17 9.41
CA VAL A 145 1.15 -5.02 9.69
C VAL A 145 1.47 -4.95 11.17
N ALA A 146 1.58 -6.11 11.80
CA ALA A 146 2.06 -6.23 13.16
C ALA A 146 3.25 -7.17 13.24
N ARG A 147 4.21 -6.88 14.11
CA ARG A 147 5.32 -7.81 14.35
C ARG A 147 4.82 -9.00 15.15
N VAL A 148 5.27 -10.19 14.79
CA VAL A 148 5.03 -11.42 15.56
C VAL A 148 5.57 -11.27 16.99
N ALA A 149 6.67 -10.53 17.18
CA ALA A 149 7.23 -10.26 18.50
C ALA A 149 6.33 -9.40 19.40
N ASP A 150 5.48 -8.53 18.83
CA ASP A 150 4.62 -7.62 19.59
C ASP A 150 3.27 -8.25 19.91
N VAL A 151 2.72 -8.99 18.95
CA VAL A 151 1.36 -9.56 19.05
C VAL A 151 1.40 -11.02 19.50
N GLY A 152 2.47 -11.75 19.23
CA GLY A 152 2.58 -13.17 19.51
C GLY A 152 1.89 -14.01 18.45
N ASP A 153 0.91 -14.80 18.88
CA ASP A 153 0.24 -15.81 18.06
C ASP A 153 -1.03 -15.30 17.36
N PHE A 154 -1.67 -16.20 16.59
CA PHE A 154 -2.86 -15.87 15.82
C PHE A 154 -4.07 -15.54 16.72
N GLU A 155 -4.21 -16.19 17.88
CA GLU A 155 -5.28 -15.88 18.82
C GLU A 155 -5.14 -14.46 19.39
N SER A 156 -3.92 -14.10 19.77
CA SER A 156 -3.60 -12.75 20.25
C SER A 156 -3.81 -11.70 19.15
N LEU A 157 -3.49 -12.03 17.89
CA LEU A 157 -3.80 -11.17 16.75
C LEU A 157 -5.30 -10.95 16.55
N LYS A 158 -6.14 -11.99 16.70
CA LYS A 158 -7.60 -11.82 16.63
C LYS A 158 -8.11 -10.85 17.68
N GLN A 159 -7.62 -10.96 18.91
CA GLN A 159 -7.96 -10.03 20.00
C GLN A 159 -7.49 -8.61 19.70
N ALA A 160 -6.34 -8.43 19.06
CA ALA A 160 -5.86 -7.12 18.63
C ALA A 160 -6.74 -6.55 17.50
N LEU A 161 -7.09 -7.36 16.50
CA LEU A 161 -7.99 -6.97 15.41
C LEU A 161 -9.40 -6.63 15.91
N ASP A 162 -9.89 -7.25 16.98
CA ASP A 162 -11.18 -6.91 17.59
C ASP A 162 -11.22 -5.51 18.23
N LYS A 163 -10.05 -4.93 18.51
CA LYS A 163 -9.92 -3.56 19.01
C LYS A 163 -9.79 -2.53 17.87
N THR A 164 -9.59 -2.98 16.64
CA THR A 164 -9.62 -2.11 15.46
C THR A 164 -11.05 -1.73 15.11
N LEU A 165 -11.22 -0.60 14.43
CA LEU A 165 -12.52 -0.12 14.00
C LEU A 165 -12.45 0.29 12.54
N ILE A 166 -13.44 -0.13 11.76
CA ILE A 166 -13.62 0.31 10.38
C ILE A 166 -14.99 0.97 10.26
N ASP A 167 -15.01 2.16 9.68
CA ASP A 167 -16.22 2.87 9.27
C ASP A 167 -16.16 3.09 7.76
N ASP A 168 -17.04 2.37 7.06
CA ASP A 168 -17.25 2.39 5.61
C ASP A 168 -18.67 2.84 5.22
N SER A 169 -19.40 3.45 6.15
CA SER A 169 -20.79 3.89 5.95
C SER A 169 -20.96 4.88 4.80
N GLU A 170 -19.95 5.70 4.54
CA GLU A 170 -19.91 6.70 3.47
C GLU A 170 -18.98 6.30 2.30
N TRP A 171 -18.48 5.07 2.29
CA TRP A 171 -17.55 4.63 1.25
C TRP A 171 -18.22 4.60 -0.12
N GLU A 172 -19.44 4.06 -0.21
CA GLU A 172 -20.14 3.99 -1.48
C GLU A 172 -20.53 5.36 -2.03
N SER A 173 -20.99 6.28 -1.18
CA SER A 173 -21.47 7.59 -1.64
C SER A 173 -20.34 8.59 -1.86
N GLN A 174 -19.30 8.58 -1.02
CA GLN A 174 -18.26 9.62 -0.99
C GLN A 174 -16.83 9.09 -1.18
N GLY A 175 -16.63 7.77 -1.20
CA GLY A 175 -15.28 7.19 -1.16
C GLY A 175 -14.57 7.45 0.17
N ARG A 176 -15.33 7.62 1.26
CA ARG A 176 -14.78 7.85 2.60
C ARG A 176 -14.65 6.54 3.38
N LEU A 177 -13.43 6.25 3.84
CA LEU A 177 -13.11 5.13 4.72
C LEU A 177 -12.33 5.61 5.93
N SER A 178 -12.69 5.11 7.11
CA SER A 178 -11.95 5.32 8.36
C SER A 178 -11.49 3.99 8.94
N TYR A 179 -10.27 3.97 9.47
CA TYR A 179 -9.67 2.81 10.12
C TYR A 179 -8.93 3.22 11.40
N LEU A 180 -9.18 2.51 12.50
CA LEU A 180 -8.35 2.54 13.71
C LEU A 180 -7.39 1.34 13.64
N SER A 181 -6.10 1.61 13.50
CA SER A 181 -5.08 0.58 13.25
C SER A 181 -4.72 -0.26 14.46
N LEU A 182 -3.99 -1.36 14.23
CA LEU A 182 -3.38 -2.19 15.27
C LEU A 182 -2.41 -1.39 16.16
N ALA A 183 -1.77 -0.35 15.60
CA ALA A 183 -0.90 0.58 16.34
C ALA A 183 -1.68 1.67 17.09
N GLY A 184 -3.00 1.73 16.95
CA GLY A 184 -3.85 2.75 17.58
C GLY A 184 -3.98 4.05 16.79
N ASP A 185 -3.46 4.11 15.56
CA ASP A 185 -3.59 5.28 14.70
C ASP A 185 -4.97 5.33 14.04
N ARG A 186 -5.62 6.49 14.05
CA ARG A 186 -6.86 6.71 13.32
C ARG A 186 -6.57 7.34 11.96
N ILE A 187 -6.83 6.59 10.90
CA ILE A 187 -6.64 7.00 9.51
C ILE A 187 -8.00 7.19 8.88
N VAL A 188 -8.25 8.35 8.27
CA VAL A 188 -9.43 8.62 7.45
C VAL A 188 -8.97 9.01 6.06
N MET A 189 -9.59 8.44 5.04
CA MET A 189 -9.34 8.75 3.63
C MET A 189 -10.66 9.02 2.93
N THR A 190 -10.76 10.15 2.25
CA THR A 190 -11.83 10.44 1.29
C THR A 190 -11.24 10.49 -0.11
N TYR A 191 -11.79 9.67 -1.00
CA TYR A 191 -11.35 9.60 -2.39
C TYR A 191 -11.61 10.91 -3.14
N GLN A 192 -10.63 11.35 -3.92
CA GLN A 192 -10.76 12.57 -4.73
C GLN A 192 -10.93 12.23 -6.21
N GLN A 193 -12.15 12.32 -6.76
CA GLN A 193 -12.44 11.92 -8.14
C GLN A 193 -11.57 12.61 -9.19
N ASN A 194 -11.31 13.90 -9.00
CA ASN A 194 -10.51 14.73 -9.90
C ASN A 194 -9.07 14.93 -9.39
N GLY A 195 -8.72 14.33 -8.25
CA GLY A 195 -7.40 14.44 -7.66
C GLY A 195 -6.52 13.23 -8.00
N ALA A 196 -5.21 13.42 -7.95
CA ALA A 196 -4.26 12.32 -7.98
C ALA A 196 -4.10 11.64 -6.61
N ILE A 197 -4.58 12.28 -5.54
CA ILE A 197 -4.33 11.91 -4.14
C ILE A 197 -5.61 12.22 -3.34
N GLY A 198 -5.99 11.30 -2.47
CA GLY A 198 -7.18 11.45 -1.62
C GLY A 198 -6.96 12.48 -0.51
N ASP A 199 -8.04 13.06 -0.02
CA ASP A 199 -8.00 13.80 1.23
C ASP A 199 -7.82 12.82 2.38
N ALA A 200 -6.90 13.10 3.29
CA ALA A 200 -6.67 12.22 4.42
C ALA A 200 -6.51 13.00 5.72
N VAL A 201 -6.93 12.36 6.81
CA VAL A 201 -6.74 12.82 8.18
C VAL A 201 -6.13 11.67 8.97
N VAL A 202 -5.01 11.91 9.65
CA VAL A 202 -4.35 10.92 10.51
C VAL A 202 -4.29 11.51 11.92
N ASN A 203 -4.84 10.79 12.89
CA ASN A 203 -4.88 11.20 14.30
C ASN A 203 -5.46 12.62 14.52
N GLY A 204 -6.43 13.02 13.69
CA GLY A 204 -7.07 14.35 13.74
C GLY A 204 -6.34 15.43 12.94
N GLU A 205 -5.15 15.16 12.42
CA GLU A 205 -4.36 16.10 11.63
C GLU A 205 -4.58 15.87 10.14
N LYS A 206 -4.84 16.96 9.40
CA LYS A 206 -4.98 16.87 7.94
C LYS A 206 -3.65 16.46 7.34
N ARG A 207 -3.67 15.43 6.52
CA ARG A 207 -2.51 14.96 5.77
C ARG A 207 -2.21 15.93 4.63
N ILE A 208 -1.11 16.65 4.74
CA ILE A 208 -0.65 17.60 3.71
C ILE A 208 0.63 17.05 3.07
N LEU A 209 0.55 16.76 1.77
CA LEU A 209 1.64 16.15 0.97
C LEU A 209 2.98 16.89 1.03
N LYS A 210 2.96 18.22 1.20
CA LYS A 210 4.19 19.02 1.30
C LYS A 210 5.09 18.57 2.46
N ASN A 211 4.53 17.92 3.48
CA ASN A 211 5.25 17.54 4.68
C ASN A 211 5.64 16.06 4.70
N TRP A 212 5.45 15.32 3.59
CA TRP A 212 5.71 13.88 3.58
C TRP A 212 7.18 13.60 3.27
N PRO A 213 7.87 12.77 4.07
CA PRO A 213 9.09 12.11 3.61
C PRO A 213 8.89 11.15 2.43
N VAL A 214 9.80 11.21 1.45
CA VAL A 214 10.03 10.21 0.39
C VAL A 214 10.52 8.89 0.98
N LEU A 215 11.32 8.94 2.04
CA LEU A 215 11.79 7.79 2.81
C LEU A 215 11.65 8.08 4.29
N GLU A 216 11.03 7.18 5.04
CA GLU A 216 10.90 7.28 6.49
C GLU A 216 11.08 5.90 7.13
N SER A 217 12.08 5.81 8.00
CA SER A 217 12.37 4.66 8.85
C SER A 217 13.05 5.16 10.12
N PRO A 218 13.19 4.33 11.16
CA PRO A 218 13.88 4.74 12.39
C PRO A 218 15.30 5.27 12.19
N TYR A 219 15.96 4.92 11.07
CA TYR A 219 17.35 5.26 10.80
C TYR A 219 17.53 6.04 9.50
N THR A 220 16.47 6.38 8.78
CA THR A 220 16.60 7.02 7.47
C THR A 220 15.41 7.91 7.20
N LYS A 221 15.66 9.16 6.85
CA LYS A 221 14.65 10.17 6.56
C LYS A 221 15.02 10.91 5.28
N GLN A 222 14.07 11.14 4.39
CA GLN A 222 14.23 12.03 3.26
C GLN A 222 12.94 12.79 3.04
N GLU A 223 12.92 14.11 3.25
CA GLU A 223 11.72 14.92 2.99
C GLU A 223 11.46 15.11 1.49
N LEU A 224 10.19 15.22 1.09
CA LEU A 224 9.83 15.49 -0.31
C LEU A 224 10.45 16.79 -0.80
N TYR A 225 11.13 16.73 -1.95
CA TYR A 225 11.87 17.83 -2.56
C TYR A 225 13.01 18.42 -1.72
N SER A 226 13.39 17.81 -0.59
CA SER A 226 14.51 18.30 0.22
C SER A 226 15.87 18.17 -0.47
N GLY A 227 15.99 17.18 -1.36
CA GLY A 227 17.29 16.77 -1.89
C GLY A 227 18.25 16.27 -0.79
N LEU A 228 17.77 15.95 0.41
CA LEU A 228 18.57 15.52 1.55
C LEU A 228 18.08 14.17 2.05
N LEU A 229 18.96 13.17 1.98
CA LEU A 229 18.77 11.89 2.64
C LEU A 229 19.58 11.92 3.94
N GLU A 230 18.89 11.81 5.07
CA GLU A 230 19.50 11.69 6.39
C GLU A 230 19.49 10.23 6.81
N VAL A 231 20.62 9.73 7.30
CA VAL A 231 20.75 8.41 7.89
C VAL A 231 21.26 8.59 9.32
N ASP A 232 20.56 8.02 10.29
CA ASP A 232 20.89 8.06 11.72
C ASP A 232 20.93 6.62 12.24
N ASP A 233 22.05 5.94 12.01
CA ASP A 233 22.23 4.55 12.41
C ASP A 233 22.90 4.49 13.80
N PRO A 234 22.34 3.77 14.78
CA PRO A 234 22.87 3.73 16.14
C PRO A 234 24.26 3.09 16.26
N LYS A 235 24.72 2.33 15.25
CA LYS A 235 26.04 1.70 15.22
C LYS A 235 27.02 2.46 14.36
N LEU A 236 26.54 3.03 13.26
CA LEU A 236 27.40 3.57 12.21
C LEU A 236 27.47 5.11 12.22
N GLY A 237 26.59 5.76 12.98
CA GLY A 237 26.56 7.20 13.18
C GLY A 237 25.59 7.91 12.24
N LYS A 238 25.69 9.24 12.22
CA LYS A 238 24.86 10.11 11.37
C LYS A 238 25.58 10.43 10.09
N TRP A 239 24.87 10.31 8.96
CA TRP A 239 25.34 10.71 7.65
C TRP A 239 24.26 11.44 6.90
N GLN A 240 24.67 12.36 6.04
CA GLN A 240 23.76 13.07 5.16
C GLN A 240 24.23 12.92 3.72
N LEU A 241 23.30 12.68 2.79
CA LEU A 241 23.56 12.69 1.35
C LEU A 241 22.73 13.81 0.75
N ARG A 242 23.40 14.85 0.27
CA ARG A 242 22.76 16.03 -0.31
C ARG A 242 22.88 16.01 -1.83
N GLY A 243 21.77 16.09 -2.52
CA GLY A 243 21.72 16.33 -3.96
C GLY A 243 22.20 17.75 -4.28
N LYS A 244 23.30 17.87 -5.04
CA LYS A 244 23.78 19.13 -5.63
C LYS A 244 23.64 19.09 -7.15
N LEU A 245 23.82 20.24 -7.79
CA LEU A 245 23.74 20.41 -9.25
C LEU A 245 24.69 19.45 -10.00
N MET A 246 25.87 19.19 -9.42
CA MET A 246 26.92 18.36 -10.03
C MET A 246 26.82 16.87 -9.65
N GLY A 247 25.87 16.50 -8.77
CA GLY A 247 25.73 15.15 -8.24
C GLY A 247 25.49 15.16 -6.72
N PRO A 248 25.17 13.99 -6.14
CA PRO A 248 24.99 13.87 -4.69
C PRO A 248 26.34 13.84 -3.97
N GLU A 249 26.44 14.52 -2.83
CA GLU A 249 27.64 14.57 -1.98
C GLU A 249 27.31 14.12 -0.55
N TRP A 250 28.21 13.35 0.05
CA TRP A 250 28.12 12.92 1.45
C TRP A 250 28.62 14.04 2.38
N GLU A 251 27.87 14.33 3.43
CA GLU A 251 28.14 15.26 4.52
C GLU A 251 28.24 14.48 5.85
#